data_AF-A0A518HL58-F1
#
_entry.id   AF-A0A518HL58-F1
#
_cell.length_a   1.000
_cell.length_b   1.000
_cell.length_c   1.000
_cell.angle_alpha   90.00
_cell.angle_beta   90.00
_cell.angle_gamma   90.00
#
_symmetry.space_group_name_H-M   'P 1'
#
loop_
_entity.id
_entity.type
_entity.pdbx_description
1 polymer ?
#
loop_
_entity_poly.entity_id
_entity_poly.type
_entity_poly.pdbx_seq_one_letter_code
_entity_poly.pdbx_strand_id
1 'polypeptide(L)'
;MPVRFGSDRLCTFFFIFQEPVVPSAGTKKSDQHFLVVCRYVERNALAAGLVAAAEDWRFGSLYNWNGGDCGVRLARWPLPRLPGWIKRVNESVSENERERLQRAIARSQPFGEPGWVETTARKYNLESTLRKRGRPRKFPQTAK
;
A
#
# COMPACT_ATOMS: atom_id res chain seq x y z
N MET A 1 -18.37 -2.59 -29.20
CA MET A 1 -18.97 -2.88 -27.88
C MET A 1 -17.98 -2.45 -26.80
N PRO A 2 -18.09 -1.25 -26.23
CA PRO A 2 -17.18 -0.82 -25.17
C PRO A 2 -17.63 -1.42 -23.83
N VAL A 3 -16.72 -2.13 -23.18
CA VAL A 3 -16.92 -2.76 -21.87
C VAL A 3 -17.12 -1.64 -20.85
N ARG A 4 -18.35 -1.52 -20.31
CA ARG A 4 -18.65 -0.66 -19.16
C ARG A 4 -17.99 -1.26 -17.93
N PHE A 5 -16.82 -0.77 -17.55
CA PHE A 5 -16.27 -1.00 -16.22
C PHE A 5 -17.08 -0.18 -15.22
N GLY A 6 -17.76 -0.87 -14.31
CA GLY A 6 -18.55 -0.28 -13.23
C GLY A 6 -17.71 0.68 -12.40
N SER A 7 -18.22 1.90 -12.27
CA SER A 7 -17.59 3.11 -11.73
C SER A 7 -17.36 3.11 -10.20
N ASP A 8 -17.55 1.99 -9.48
CA ASP A 8 -17.83 2.07 -8.04
C ASP A 8 -16.77 1.46 -7.10
N ARG A 9 -15.59 1.02 -7.57
CA ARG A 9 -14.56 0.46 -6.65
C ARG A 9 -13.09 0.79 -6.93
N LEU A 10 -12.77 1.69 -7.86
CA LEU A 10 -11.37 2.09 -8.12
C LEU A 10 -11.15 3.61 -8.10
N CYS A 11 -12.19 4.39 -7.77
CA CYS A 11 -12.01 5.76 -7.28
C CYS A 11 -11.64 5.69 -5.80
N THR A 12 -10.68 6.50 -5.38
CA THR A 12 -10.34 6.73 -3.96
C THR A 12 -9.45 5.67 -3.28
N PHE A 13 -8.23 5.49 -3.76
CA PHE A 13 -7.10 5.41 -2.82
C PHE A 13 -6.37 6.76 -2.82
N PHE A 14 -7.13 7.78 -2.39
CA PHE A 14 -6.64 9.10 -2.08
C PHE A 14 -5.95 8.99 -0.71
N PHE A 15 -4.69 8.51 -0.69
CA PHE A 15 -3.87 8.53 0.53
C PHE A 15 -3.42 9.98 0.75
N ILE A 16 -4.33 10.82 1.26
CA ILE A 16 -3.92 12.03 1.97
C ILE A 16 -3.35 11.51 3.28
N PHE A 17 -2.02 11.44 3.39
CA PHE A 17 -1.35 11.40 4.69
C PHE A 17 -1.63 12.75 5.36
N GLN A 18 -2.82 12.91 5.92
CA GLN A 18 -3.23 14.05 6.74
C GLN A 18 -3.15 13.68 8.23
N GLU A 19 -2.05 13.06 8.64
CA GLU A 19 -1.66 13.12 10.04
C GLU A 19 -0.19 13.51 10.14
N PRO A 20 0.16 14.46 11.03
CA PRO A 20 1.53 14.83 11.27
C PRO A 20 2.22 13.65 11.96
N VAL A 21 2.87 12.79 11.18
CA VAL A 21 3.87 11.88 11.74
C VAL A 21 5.01 12.74 12.24
N VAL A 22 4.97 13.01 13.54
CA VAL A 22 6.03 13.65 14.32
C VAL A 22 7.35 12.96 13.95
N PRO A 23 8.41 13.70 13.58
CA PRO A 23 9.68 13.08 13.20
C PRO A 23 10.37 12.57 14.47
N SER A 24 10.04 11.36 14.91
CA SER A 24 10.88 10.65 15.86
C SER A 24 12.09 10.14 15.10
N ALA A 25 13.21 10.84 15.25
CA ALA A 25 14.50 10.44 14.72
C ALA A 25 14.78 8.96 15.05
N GLY A 26 15.00 8.16 14.00
CA GLY A 26 15.66 6.87 14.12
C GLY A 26 14.76 5.64 14.04
N THR A 27 14.33 5.26 12.83
CA THR A 27 14.31 3.84 12.42
C THR A 27 14.48 3.75 10.90
N LYS A 28 15.71 3.53 10.39
CA LYS A 28 16.00 3.33 8.94
C LYS A 28 15.10 2.31 8.23
N LYS A 29 14.42 1.46 8.99
CA LYS A 29 13.56 0.36 8.52
C LYS A 29 12.15 0.83 8.20
N SER A 30 11.59 1.82 8.90
CA SER A 30 10.26 2.37 8.57
C SER A 30 10.26 3.07 7.22
N ASP A 31 11.38 3.73 6.90
CA ASP A 31 11.59 4.45 5.64
C ASP A 31 11.46 3.57 4.39
N GLN A 32 11.98 2.34 4.45
CA GLN A 32 11.90 1.41 3.32
C GLN A 32 10.46 0.92 3.08
N HIS A 33 9.71 0.63 4.15
CA HIS A 33 8.33 0.18 4.04
C HIS A 33 7.43 1.28 3.48
N PHE A 34 7.66 2.53 3.87
CA PHE A 34 6.97 3.69 3.31
C PHE A 34 7.15 3.76 1.79
N LEU A 35 8.40 3.63 1.31
CA LEU A 35 8.69 3.62 -0.12
C LEU A 35 8.03 2.45 -0.85
N VAL A 36 7.95 1.25 -0.26
CA VAL A 36 7.25 0.12 -0.87
C VAL A 36 5.75 0.43 -1.07
N VAL A 37 5.10 1.03 -0.07
CA VAL A 37 3.68 1.41 -0.17
C VAL A 37 3.49 2.51 -1.20
N CYS A 38 4.32 3.55 -1.22
CA CYS A 38 4.25 4.60 -2.24
C CYS A 38 4.43 4.04 -3.65
N ARG A 39 5.40 3.13 -3.85
CA ARG A 39 5.62 2.45 -5.13
C ARG A 39 4.38 1.68 -5.56
N TYR A 40 3.73 0.97 -4.63
CA TYR A 40 2.52 0.22 -4.90
C TYR A 40 1.36 1.11 -5.36
N VAL A 41 1.12 2.22 -4.66
CA VAL A 41 0.04 3.16 -5.00
C VAL A 41 0.26 3.77 -6.39
N GLU A 42 1.46 4.24 -6.68
CA GLU A 42 1.77 4.86 -7.97
C GLU A 42 1.80 3.86 -9.13
N ARG A 43 2.21 2.61 -8.87
CA ARG A 43 2.17 1.53 -9.86
C ARG A 43 0.77 0.95 -10.08
N ASN A 44 -0.20 1.24 -9.21
CA ASN A 44 -1.52 0.60 -9.28
C ASN A 44 -2.21 0.81 -10.64
N ALA A 45 -2.09 1.99 -11.24
CA ALA A 45 -2.65 2.28 -12.57
C ALA A 45 -2.01 1.42 -13.67
N LEU A 46 -0.68 1.23 -13.61
CA LEU A 46 0.07 0.35 -14.51
C LEU A 46 -0.31 -1.13 -14.29
N ALA A 47 -0.43 -1.56 -13.03
CA ALA A 47 -0.81 -2.92 -12.68
C ALA A 47 -2.26 -3.26 -13.08
N ALA A 48 -3.15 -2.26 -13.09
CA ALA A 48 -4.52 -2.37 -13.58
C ALA A 48 -4.63 -2.32 -15.12
N GLY A 49 -3.52 -2.10 -15.84
CA GLY A 49 -3.52 -1.99 -17.30
C GLY A 49 -4.21 -0.73 -17.84
N LEU A 50 -4.39 0.30 -17.00
CA LEU A 50 -5.04 1.55 -17.39
C LEU A 50 -4.11 2.47 -18.18
N VAL A 51 -2.79 2.32 -17.99
CA VAL A 51 -1.74 3.14 -18.60
C VAL A 51 -0.57 2.26 -19.04
N ALA A 52 0.17 2.71 -20.05
CA ALA A 52 1.37 2.02 -20.55
C ALA A 52 2.59 2.23 -19.64
N ALA A 53 2.68 3.41 -19.00
CA ALA A 53 3.69 3.75 -18.00
C ALA A 53 3.03 4.38 -16.76
N ALA A 54 3.63 4.21 -15.58
CA ALA A 54 3.06 4.70 -14.34
C ALA A 54 2.96 6.24 -14.29
N GLU A 55 3.87 6.96 -14.96
CA GLU A 55 3.90 8.41 -15.03
C GLU A 55 2.76 9.01 -15.86
N ASP A 56 2.15 8.26 -16.79
CA ASP A 56 1.07 8.76 -17.65
C ASP A 56 -0.27 8.91 -16.91
N TRP A 57 -0.34 8.40 -15.68
CA TRP A 57 -1.56 8.44 -14.89
C TRP A 57 -1.81 9.83 -14.31
N ARG A 58 -2.65 10.62 -15.00
CA ARG A 58 -2.97 12.03 -14.66
C ARG A 58 -3.50 12.25 -13.24
N PHE A 59 -4.14 11.25 -12.64
CA PHE A 59 -4.68 11.33 -11.27
C PHE A 59 -3.70 10.78 -10.21
N GLY A 60 -2.48 10.41 -10.61
CA GLY A 60 -1.43 9.92 -9.72
C GLY A 60 -0.58 11.04 -9.16
N SER A 61 -0.01 10.80 -7.98
CA SER A 61 1.02 11.69 -7.44
C SER A 61 2.24 11.78 -8.35
N LEU A 62 2.61 10.66 -8.99
CA LEU A 62 3.77 10.57 -9.89
C LEU A 62 3.68 11.54 -11.08
N TYR A 63 2.48 11.72 -11.66
CA TYR A 63 2.25 12.66 -12.76
C TYR A 63 2.48 14.11 -12.33
N ASN A 64 1.96 14.50 -11.16
CA ASN A 64 2.17 15.84 -10.60
C ASN A 64 3.66 16.12 -10.37
N TRP A 65 4.37 15.13 -9.86
CA TRP A 65 5.81 15.21 -9.66
C TRP A 65 6.64 15.24 -10.94
N ASN A 66 6.12 14.69 -12.04
CA ASN A 66 6.75 14.74 -13.35
C ASN A 66 6.46 16.05 -14.10
N GLY A 67 5.89 17.06 -13.42
CA GLY A 67 5.55 18.37 -13.99
C GLY A 67 4.14 18.46 -14.55
N GLY A 68 3.31 17.43 -14.37
CA GLY A 68 1.89 17.50 -14.65
C GLY A 68 1.11 18.28 -13.59
N ASP A 69 -0.13 18.65 -13.90
CA ASP A 69 -1.06 19.18 -12.91
C ASP A 69 -2.24 18.22 -12.77
N CYS A 70 -2.38 17.61 -11.59
CA CYS A 70 -3.49 16.72 -11.27
C CYS A 70 -4.67 17.46 -10.59
N GLY A 71 -4.58 18.79 -10.43
CA GLY A 71 -5.59 19.62 -9.78
C GLY A 71 -5.67 19.43 -8.26
N VAL A 72 -4.79 18.61 -7.68
CA VAL A 72 -4.75 18.28 -6.25
C VAL A 72 -3.41 18.69 -5.68
N ARG A 73 -3.43 19.52 -4.62
CA ARG A 73 -2.21 19.91 -3.92
C ARG A 73 -1.71 18.77 -3.04
N LEU A 74 -0.58 18.19 -3.42
CA LEU A 74 0.04 17.09 -2.69
C LEU A 74 0.86 17.62 -1.51
N ALA A 75 0.74 16.95 -0.36
CA ALA A 75 1.62 17.19 0.78
C ALA A 75 3.04 16.69 0.46
N ARG A 76 4.04 17.34 1.06
CA ARG A 76 5.43 16.89 0.96
C ARG A 76 5.57 15.55 1.69
N TRP A 77 6.26 14.60 1.07
CA TRP A 77 6.55 13.32 1.72
C TRP A 77 7.40 13.54 2.98
N PRO A 78 7.18 12.74 4.05
CA PRO A 78 8.00 12.81 5.26
C PRO A 78 9.45 12.37 5.00
N LEU A 79 9.70 11.68 3.89
CA LEU A 79 11.01 11.17 3.47
C LEU A 79 11.38 11.67 2.08
N PRO A 80 12.68 11.90 1.82
CA PRO A 80 13.15 12.21 0.48
C PRO A 80 12.90 11.04 -0.46
N ARG A 81 12.52 11.33 -1.70
CA ARG A 81 12.40 10.31 -2.75
C ARG A 81 13.79 9.82 -3.15
N LEU A 82 13.87 8.52 -3.41
CA LEU A 82 15.07 7.92 -3.97
C LEU A 82 15.31 8.46 -5.40
N PRO A 83 16.58 8.65 -5.80
CA PRO A 83 16.90 8.96 -7.19
C PRO A 83 16.40 7.85 -8.12
N GLY A 84 15.93 8.22 -9.32
CA GLY A 84 15.40 7.26 -10.29
C GLY A 84 14.05 6.65 -9.92
N TRP A 85 13.26 7.34 -9.08
CA TRP A 85 11.97 6.85 -8.58
C TRP A 85 11.01 6.36 -9.68
N ILE A 86 10.87 7.11 -10.79
CA ILE A 86 10.02 6.74 -11.92
C ILE A 86 10.42 5.37 -12.48
N LYS A 87 11.72 5.15 -12.72
CA LYS A 87 12.24 3.85 -13.18
C LYS A 87 11.89 2.73 -12.20
N ARG A 88 12.07 2.97 -10.90
CA ARG A 88 11.72 2.00 -9.85
C ARG A 88 10.22 1.68 -9.82
N VAL A 89 9.36 2.66 -10.03
CA VAL A 89 7.90 2.44 -10.09
C VAL A 89 7.54 1.57 -11.29
N ASN A 90 8.19 1.78 -12.44
CA ASN A 90 7.98 1.00 -13.66
C ASN A 90 8.64 -0.40 -13.65
N GLU A 91 9.67 -0.64 -12.84
CA GLU A 91 10.28 -1.98 -12.66
C GLU A 91 9.27 -3.03 -12.15
N SER A 92 9.32 -4.24 -12.73
CA SER A 92 8.48 -5.36 -12.29
C SER A 92 8.64 -5.67 -10.81
N VAL A 93 7.52 -5.77 -10.10
CA VAL A 93 7.47 -6.23 -8.71
C VAL A 93 7.29 -7.74 -8.71
N SER A 94 7.93 -8.45 -7.77
CA SER A 94 7.73 -9.89 -7.62
C SER A 94 6.28 -10.21 -7.27
N GLU A 95 5.76 -11.31 -7.81
CA GLU A 95 4.37 -11.74 -7.54
C GLU A 95 4.12 -11.93 -6.03
N ASN A 96 5.09 -12.47 -5.30
CA ASN A 96 5.03 -12.65 -3.85
C ASN A 96 4.84 -11.32 -3.10
N GLU A 97 5.58 -10.28 -3.49
CA GLU A 97 5.45 -8.95 -2.85
C GLU A 97 4.08 -8.32 -3.15
N ARG A 98 3.57 -8.51 -4.37
CA ARG A 98 2.21 -8.08 -4.76
C ARG A 98 1.14 -8.79 -3.94
N GLU A 99 1.22 -10.11 -3.80
CA GLU A 99 0.27 -10.89 -3.00
C GLU A 99 0.32 -10.50 -1.51
N ARG A 100 1.51 -10.22 -0.97
CA ARG A 100 1.66 -9.77 0.42
C ARG A 100 0.98 -8.42 0.65
N LEU A 101 1.11 -7.48 -0.29
CA LEU A 101 0.44 -6.18 -0.25
C LEU A 101 -1.08 -6.32 -0.38
N GLN A 102 -1.55 -7.10 -1.36
CA GLN A 102 -2.98 -7.35 -1.54
C GLN A 102 -3.60 -8.01 -0.30
N ARG A 103 -2.89 -8.97 0.31
CA ARG A 103 -3.31 -9.60 1.56
C ARG A 103 -3.36 -8.59 2.71
N ALA A 104 -2.38 -7.68 2.78
CA ALA A 104 -2.36 -6.64 3.80
C ALA A 104 -3.58 -5.72 3.69
N ILE A 105 -3.89 -5.27 2.47
CA ILE A 105 -5.06 -4.43 2.16
C ILE A 105 -6.37 -5.17 2.47
N ALA A 106 -6.51 -6.40 1.98
CA ALA A 106 -7.74 -7.20 2.13
C ALA A 106 -8.05 -7.57 3.59
N ARG A 107 -7.02 -7.68 4.43
CA ARG A 107 -7.17 -7.97 5.87
C ARG A 107 -7.15 -6.71 6.74
N SER A 108 -6.86 -5.54 6.16
CA SER A 108 -6.57 -4.31 6.91
C SER A 108 -5.48 -4.52 7.97
N GLN A 109 -4.50 -5.38 7.69
CA GLN A 109 -3.40 -5.68 8.61
C GLN A 109 -2.19 -4.77 8.33
N PRO A 110 -1.36 -4.48 9.33
CA PRO A 110 -0.11 -3.75 9.12
C PRO A 110 0.79 -4.48 8.09
N PHE A 111 1.45 -3.70 7.22
CA PHE A 111 2.40 -4.23 6.23
C PHE A 111 3.83 -4.00 6.70
N GLY A 112 4.58 -5.08 6.91
CA GLY A 112 5.98 -5.00 7.29
C GLY A 112 6.60 -6.34 7.65
N GLU A 113 7.68 -6.26 8.44
CA GLU A 113 8.36 -7.41 9.04
C GLU A 113 7.44 -8.09 10.07
N PRO A 114 7.38 -9.44 10.13
CA PRO A 114 6.43 -10.15 10.99
C PRO A 114 6.44 -9.71 12.47
N GLY A 115 7.62 -9.52 13.06
CA GLY A 115 7.73 -9.05 14.45
C GLY A 115 7.14 -7.65 14.67
N TRP A 116 7.40 -6.72 13.74
CA TRP A 116 6.77 -5.40 13.76
C TRP A 116 5.25 -5.44 13.56
N VAL A 117 4.76 -6.31 12.66
CA VAL A 117 3.34 -6.48 12.38
C VAL A 117 2.60 -6.98 13.62
N GLU A 118 3.15 -7.97 14.33
CA GLU A 118 2.57 -8.48 15.59
C GLU A 118 2.57 -7.41 16.69
N THR A 119 3.68 -6.70 16.86
CA THR A 119 3.81 -5.65 17.88
C THR A 119 2.83 -4.51 17.62
N THR A 120 2.70 -4.09 16.36
CA THR A 120 1.80 -3.02 15.93
C THR A 120 0.35 -3.46 15.99
N ALA A 121 0.03 -4.69 15.59
CA ALA A 121 -1.30 -5.25 15.73
C ALA A 121 -1.74 -5.32 17.19
N ARG A 122 -0.84 -5.69 18.11
CA ARG A 122 -1.11 -5.66 19.55
C ARG A 122 -1.31 -4.24 20.07
N LYS A 123 -0.47 -3.30 19.66
CA LYS A 123 -0.56 -1.89 20.07
C LYS A 123 -1.89 -1.25 19.67
N TYR A 124 -2.39 -1.53 18.47
CA TYR A 124 -3.62 -0.94 17.94
C TYR A 124 -4.85 -1.87 18.05
N ASN A 125 -4.77 -2.96 18.82
CA ASN A 125 -5.84 -3.95 18.97
C ASN A 125 -6.33 -4.57 17.64
N LEU A 126 -5.45 -4.64 16.64
CA LEU A 126 -5.70 -5.24 15.31
C LEU A 126 -5.29 -6.73 15.25
N GLU A 127 -5.09 -7.40 16.38
CA GLU A 127 -4.71 -8.83 16.37
C GLU A 127 -5.73 -9.71 15.64
N SER A 128 -6.99 -9.28 15.56
CA SER A 128 -8.06 -9.96 14.82
C SER A 128 -7.76 -10.06 13.32
N THR A 129 -7.01 -9.12 12.73
CA THR A 129 -6.66 -9.12 11.31
C THR A 129 -5.59 -10.15 10.97
N LEU A 130 -4.80 -10.59 11.96
CA LEU A 130 -3.74 -11.58 11.80
C LEU A 130 -4.24 -13.03 11.96
N ARG A 131 -5.32 -13.23 12.71
CA ARG A 131 -5.91 -14.55 12.95
C ARG A 131 -6.56 -15.10 11.68
N LYS A 132 -6.60 -16.44 11.55
CA LYS A 132 -7.31 -17.10 10.44
C LYS A 132 -8.78 -16.70 10.47
N ARG A 133 -9.32 -16.27 9.33
CA ARG A 133 -10.75 -15.99 9.19
C ARG A 133 -11.55 -17.28 9.38
N GLY A 134 -12.66 -17.16 10.09
CA GLY A 134 -13.62 -18.25 10.30
C GLY A 134 -13.67 -18.75 11.74
N ARG A 135 -14.56 -19.71 11.96
CA ARG A 135 -14.79 -20.31 13.27
C ARG A 135 -13.49 -20.96 13.78
N PRO A 136 -13.15 -20.80 15.07
CA PRO A 136 -12.08 -21.56 15.69
C PRO A 136 -12.26 -23.06 15.43
N ARG A 137 -11.16 -23.76 15.09
CA ARG A 137 -11.18 -25.21 14.92
C ARG A 137 -11.66 -25.85 16.23
N LYS A 138 -12.60 -26.79 16.15
CA LYS A 138 -12.93 -27.65 17.29
C LYS A 138 -11.68 -28.45 17.63
N PHE A 139 -11.18 -28.29 18.86
CA PHE A 139 -10.23 -29.25 19.40
C PHE A 139 -10.96 -30.59 19.59
N PRO A 140 -10.37 -31.73 19.19
CA PRO A 140 -10.94 -33.02 19.53
C PRO A 140 -11.05 -33.10 21.05
N GLN A 141 -12.26 -33.28 21.57
CA GLN A 141 -12.44 -33.57 22.97
C GLN A 141 -11.86 -34.96 23.20
N THR A 142 -10.76 -35.04 23.95
CA THR A 142 -10.25 -36.33 24.44
C THR A 142 -11.35 -36.92 25.31
N ALA A 143 -11.91 -38.05 24.89
CA ALA A 143 -12.87 -38.79 25.69
C ALA A 143 -12.21 -39.14 27.03
N LYS A 144 -12.90 -38.81 28.13
CA LYS A 144 -12.53 -39.23 29.48
C LYS A 144 -12.85 -40.70 29.66
#